data_AF-G7I5L9-F1
#
_entry.id   AF-G7I5L9-F1
#
_cell.length_a   1.000
_cell.length_b   1.000
_cell.length_c   1.000
_cell.angle_alpha   90.00
_cell.angle_beta   90.00
_cell.angle_gamma   90.00
#
_symmetry.space_group_name_H-M   'P 1'
#
loop_
_entity.id
_entity.type
_entity.pdbx_description
1 polymer ?
#
loop_
_entity_poly.entity_id
_entity_poly.type
_entity_poly.pdbx_seq_one_letter_code
_entity_poly.pdbx_strand_id
1 'polypeptide(L)'
;MAAFEELPEECVAAILSRTTPFDAVRLSLVSKTFRSAANSDEVWNQFLPSDSQFIDTVISQFPSLANASTKKDLYLALSDCRIITEDRRKSFQLDRKSGKNCYMIDSRSLTFDDGYFLPQWKRISIPMHESRFPEVAELDDVCGIDICGMINTIALSPNTQYVAYLVFKMADVFGLNRIPVEFTVRVENPHYHNATIVCLYPNVESRGHKNSEVGLQLVEVLSRARSDGWFEIEIGEFFNLGIEYEEIQMNVNVEIKDGFLNTCLLVEGIEARPK
;
A
#
# COMPACT_ATOMS: atom_id res chain seq x y z
N MET A 1 -4.54 -25.12 -35.04
CA MET A 1 -4.09 -24.12 -34.05
C MET A 1 -2.69 -23.62 -34.43
N ALA A 2 -2.52 -22.94 -35.56
CA ALA A 2 -1.19 -22.62 -36.12
C ALA A 2 -0.81 -21.12 -36.14
N ALA A 3 -1.78 -20.20 -35.97
CA ALA A 3 -1.55 -18.79 -36.29
C ALA A 3 -0.56 -18.03 -35.37
N PHE A 4 -0.38 -18.45 -34.10
CA PHE A 4 0.50 -17.76 -33.16
C PHE A 4 1.93 -18.30 -33.12
N GLU A 5 2.17 -19.53 -33.61
CA GLU A 5 3.53 -20.12 -33.65
C GLU A 5 4.35 -19.60 -34.84
N GLU A 6 3.70 -19.01 -35.83
CA GLU A 6 4.33 -18.41 -37.02
C GLU A 6 4.76 -16.95 -36.80
N LEU A 7 4.39 -16.34 -35.66
CA LEU A 7 4.78 -14.96 -35.35
C LEU A 7 6.27 -14.89 -34.99
N PRO A 8 7.02 -13.91 -35.54
CA PRO A 8 8.37 -13.62 -35.08
C PRO A 8 8.40 -13.29 -33.59
N GLU A 9 9.50 -13.64 -32.92
CA GLU A 9 9.68 -13.40 -31.48
C GLU A 9 9.49 -11.93 -31.11
N GLU A 10 9.96 -11.00 -31.96
CA GLU A 10 9.78 -9.56 -31.79
C GLU A 10 8.30 -9.14 -31.77
N CYS A 11 7.46 -9.75 -32.62
CA CYS A 11 6.01 -9.49 -32.61
C CYS A 11 5.37 -10.00 -31.32
N VAL A 12 5.81 -11.18 -30.84
CA VAL A 12 5.35 -11.72 -29.56
C VAL A 12 5.78 -10.81 -28.41
N ALA A 13 7.03 -10.36 -28.37
CA ALA A 13 7.53 -9.42 -27.37
C ALA A 13 6.75 -8.10 -27.39
N ALA A 14 6.49 -7.54 -28.58
CA ALA A 14 5.68 -6.33 -28.73
C ALA A 14 4.27 -6.50 -28.16
N ILE A 15 3.61 -7.66 -28.39
CA ILE A 15 2.31 -7.97 -27.80
C ILE A 15 2.43 -8.08 -26.27
N LEU A 16 3.37 -8.89 -25.78
CA LEU A 16 3.54 -9.14 -24.34
C LEU A 16 3.83 -7.86 -23.56
N SER A 17 4.63 -6.96 -24.10
CA SER A 17 4.98 -5.68 -23.47
C SER A 17 3.78 -4.71 -23.30
N ARG A 18 2.64 -5.02 -23.94
CA ARG A 18 1.37 -4.28 -23.80
C ARG A 18 0.34 -5.02 -22.92
N THR A 19 0.70 -6.17 -22.38
CA THR A 19 -0.10 -6.92 -21.41
C THR A 19 0.31 -6.58 -19.97
N THR A 20 -0.13 -7.35 -18.98
CA THR A 20 0.38 -7.24 -17.62
C THR A 20 1.62 -8.13 -17.41
N PRO A 21 2.49 -7.82 -16.43
CA PRO A 21 3.58 -8.72 -16.02
C PRO A 21 3.08 -10.14 -15.72
N PHE A 22 1.92 -10.23 -15.06
CA PHE A 22 1.29 -11.51 -14.75
C PHE A 22 0.89 -12.29 -16.01
N ASP A 23 0.30 -11.63 -16.99
CA ASP A 23 -0.07 -12.26 -18.26
C ASP A 23 1.16 -12.68 -19.07
N ALA A 24 2.21 -11.85 -19.12
CA ALA A 24 3.46 -12.19 -19.78
C ALA A 24 4.09 -13.47 -19.20
N VAL A 25 4.11 -13.60 -17.87
CA VAL A 25 4.59 -14.81 -17.19
C VAL A 25 3.70 -16.02 -17.53
N ARG A 26 2.37 -15.88 -17.55
CA ARG A 26 1.47 -16.98 -17.90
C ARG A 26 1.63 -17.43 -19.36
N LEU A 27 1.74 -16.47 -20.28
CA LEU A 27 1.91 -16.72 -21.71
C LEU A 27 3.26 -17.37 -22.03
N SER A 28 4.29 -17.15 -21.20
CA SER A 28 5.60 -17.82 -21.31
C SER A 28 5.53 -19.35 -21.28
N LEU A 29 4.43 -19.92 -20.79
CA LEU A 29 4.21 -21.36 -20.70
C LEU A 29 3.63 -21.97 -21.98
N VAL A 30 3.17 -21.14 -22.93
CA VAL A 30 2.45 -21.58 -24.12
C VAL A 30 3.40 -22.19 -25.17
N SER A 31 4.57 -21.59 -25.41
CA SER A 31 5.56 -22.10 -26.36
C SER A 31 6.98 -21.61 -26.05
N LYS A 32 7.99 -22.14 -26.75
CA LYS A 32 9.39 -21.68 -26.61
C LYS A 32 9.55 -20.22 -27.05
N THR A 33 8.87 -19.80 -28.11
CA THR A 33 8.90 -18.43 -28.62
C THR A 33 8.32 -17.46 -27.59
N PHE A 34 7.14 -17.79 -27.03
CA PHE A 34 6.54 -17.00 -25.95
C PHE A 34 7.41 -16.97 -24.70
N ARG A 35 8.08 -18.09 -24.36
CA ARG A 35 9.01 -18.13 -23.23
C ARG A 35 10.20 -17.21 -23.43
N SER A 36 10.80 -17.21 -24.62
CA SER A 36 11.95 -16.36 -24.93
C SER A 36 11.54 -14.88 -24.87
N ALA A 37 10.48 -14.50 -25.59
CA ALA A 37 9.94 -13.15 -25.60
C ALA A 37 9.54 -12.65 -24.19
N ALA A 38 8.86 -13.47 -23.39
CA ALA A 38 8.42 -13.10 -22.03
C ALA A 38 9.56 -12.92 -21.03
N ASN A 39 10.78 -13.37 -21.34
CA ASN A 39 11.96 -13.16 -20.51
C ASN A 39 12.89 -12.08 -21.08
N SER A 40 12.52 -11.41 -22.16
CA SER A 40 13.34 -10.39 -22.80
C SER A 40 13.24 -9.05 -22.08
N ASP A 41 14.36 -8.31 -21.99
CA ASP A 41 14.40 -7.03 -21.30
C ASP A 41 13.55 -5.95 -22.01
N GLU A 42 13.31 -6.09 -23.32
CA GLU A 42 12.40 -5.21 -24.07
C GLU A 42 10.97 -5.25 -23.50
N VAL A 43 10.51 -6.43 -23.08
CA VAL A 43 9.19 -6.60 -22.45
C VAL A 43 9.21 -5.99 -21.05
N TRP A 44 10.18 -6.34 -20.21
CA TRP A 44 10.22 -5.91 -18.82
C TRP A 44 10.51 -4.42 -18.65
N ASN A 45 11.18 -3.77 -19.61
CA ASN A 45 11.32 -2.31 -19.63
C ASN A 45 9.97 -1.58 -19.71
N GLN A 46 8.93 -2.18 -20.31
CA GLN A 46 7.58 -1.57 -20.33
C GLN A 46 6.82 -1.74 -19.02
N PHE A 47 7.24 -2.67 -18.16
CA PHE A 47 6.62 -2.95 -16.86
C PHE A 47 7.29 -2.22 -15.70
N LEU A 48 8.50 -1.74 -15.91
CA LEU A 48 9.19 -0.89 -14.94
C LEU A 48 8.65 0.55 -15.01
N PRO A 49 8.74 1.31 -13.90
CA PRO A 49 8.50 2.75 -13.91
C PRO A 49 9.24 3.44 -15.06
N SER A 50 8.50 4.23 -15.85
CA SER A 50 9.06 4.92 -17.03
C SER A 50 10.02 6.05 -16.67
N ASP A 51 10.00 6.50 -15.41
CA ASP A 51 10.95 7.49 -14.89
C ASP A 51 12.29 6.81 -14.59
N SER A 52 13.25 6.98 -15.51
CA SER A 52 14.60 6.46 -15.35
C SER A 52 15.35 7.10 -14.17
N GLN A 53 15.10 8.38 -13.87
CA GLN A 53 15.76 9.07 -12.75
C GLN A 53 15.28 8.49 -11.43
N PHE A 54 14.00 8.15 -11.34
CA PHE A 54 13.45 7.45 -10.18
C PHE A 54 14.14 6.10 -9.97
N ILE A 55 14.27 5.28 -11.01
CA ILE A 55 14.95 3.97 -10.91
C ILE A 55 16.42 4.14 -10.48
N ASP A 56 17.15 5.08 -11.06
CA ASP A 56 18.54 5.34 -10.69
C ASP A 56 18.67 5.79 -9.22
N THR A 57 17.75 6.64 -8.78
CA THR A 57 17.65 7.09 -7.38
C THR A 57 17.41 5.92 -6.43
N VAL A 58 16.45 5.05 -6.77
CA VAL A 58 16.15 3.84 -6.00
C VAL A 58 17.34 2.88 -5.93
N ILE A 59 18.02 2.65 -7.05
CA ILE A 59 19.21 1.78 -7.10
C ILE A 59 20.35 2.35 -6.26
N SER A 60 20.53 3.68 -6.27
CA SER A 60 21.56 4.35 -5.46
C SER A 60 21.35 4.14 -3.95
N GLN A 61 20.09 4.13 -3.51
CA GLN A 61 19.71 3.93 -2.10
C GLN A 61 19.77 2.46 -1.68
N PHE A 62 19.49 1.56 -2.62
CA PHE A 62 19.47 0.12 -2.40
C PHE A 62 20.41 -0.58 -3.38
N PRO A 63 21.74 -0.57 -3.13
CA PRO A 63 22.73 -1.15 -4.04
C PRO A 63 22.51 -2.64 -4.35
N SER A 64 21.79 -3.36 -3.49
CA SER A 64 21.38 -4.75 -3.75
C SER A 64 20.51 -4.90 -5.00
N LEU A 65 19.76 -3.86 -5.39
CA LEU A 65 18.98 -3.83 -6.63
C LEU A 65 19.86 -3.74 -7.88
N ALA A 66 21.07 -3.16 -7.76
CA ALA A 66 22.03 -3.11 -8.86
C ALA A 66 22.56 -4.50 -9.26
N ASN A 67 22.42 -5.50 -8.38
CA ASN A 67 22.83 -6.87 -8.65
C ASN A 67 21.84 -7.63 -9.53
N ALA A 68 20.70 -7.03 -9.90
CA ALA A 68 19.73 -7.65 -10.80
C ALA A 68 20.36 -7.87 -12.18
N SER A 69 20.43 -9.14 -12.60
CA SER A 69 21.02 -9.53 -13.89
C SER A 69 20.13 -9.19 -15.09
N THR A 70 18.82 -9.06 -14.88
CA THR A 70 17.83 -8.77 -15.93
C THR A 70 16.82 -7.73 -15.44
N LYS A 71 16.09 -7.09 -16.36
CA LYS A 71 15.00 -6.16 -16.01
C LYS A 71 13.85 -6.88 -15.31
N LYS A 72 13.67 -8.16 -15.57
CA LYS A 72 12.75 -9.03 -14.83
C LYS A 72 13.18 -9.21 -13.38
N ASP A 73 14.45 -9.47 -13.12
CA ASP A 73 14.98 -9.61 -11.76
C ASP A 73 14.84 -8.29 -10.99
N LEU A 74 15.11 -7.16 -11.66
CA LEU A 74 14.90 -5.83 -11.08
C LEU A 74 13.42 -5.61 -10.73
N TYR A 75 12.51 -5.93 -11.66
CA TYR A 75 11.07 -5.84 -11.42
C TYR A 75 10.64 -6.67 -10.21
N LEU A 76 11.09 -7.93 -10.13
CA LEU A 76 10.77 -8.81 -9.00
C LEU A 76 11.30 -8.23 -7.69
N ALA A 77 12.52 -7.72 -7.68
CA ALA A 77 13.10 -7.08 -6.52
C ALA A 77 12.33 -5.82 -6.08
N LEU A 78 11.88 -4.97 -7.02
CA LEU A 78 11.03 -3.81 -6.73
C LEU A 78 9.62 -4.21 -6.28
N SER A 79 9.15 -5.38 -6.66
CA SER A 79 7.84 -5.92 -6.24
C SER A 79 7.89 -6.61 -4.89
N ASP A 80 9.04 -7.15 -4.48
CA ASP A 80 9.23 -7.85 -3.21
C ASP A 80 9.84 -6.93 -2.12
N CYS A 81 10.49 -5.83 -2.51
CA CYS A 81 11.12 -4.87 -1.60
C CYS A 81 10.29 -3.60 -1.45
N ARG A 82 10.17 -3.11 -0.21
CA ARG A 82 9.55 -1.81 0.13
C ARG A 82 10.65 -0.77 0.25
N ILE A 83 10.63 0.20 -0.66
CA ILE A 83 11.66 1.23 -0.80
C ILE A 83 11.18 2.49 -0.11
N ILE A 84 11.82 2.87 0.99
CA ILE A 84 11.54 4.14 1.65
C ILE A 84 12.17 5.27 0.82
N THR A 85 11.41 6.31 0.50
CA THR A 85 11.89 7.48 -0.24
C THR A 85 12.91 8.29 0.58
N GLU A 86 13.70 9.17 -0.07
CA GLU A 86 14.76 9.95 0.60
C GLU A 86 14.28 10.78 1.79
N ASP A 87 13.09 11.38 1.64
CA ASP A 87 12.44 12.16 2.70
C ASP A 87 11.97 11.29 3.88
N ARG A 88 12.02 9.95 3.75
CA ARG A 88 11.51 8.95 4.67
C ARG A 88 10.04 9.09 5.02
N ARG A 89 9.28 9.74 4.14
CA ARG A 89 7.85 10.03 4.34
C ARG A 89 6.95 9.14 3.52
N LYS A 90 7.50 8.43 2.55
CA LYS A 90 6.75 7.52 1.70
C LYS A 90 7.51 6.22 1.53
N SER A 91 6.78 5.14 1.27
CA SER A 91 7.37 3.90 0.78
C SER A 91 6.79 3.57 -0.57
N PHE A 92 7.64 3.17 -1.50
CA PHE A 92 7.32 2.70 -2.83
C PHE A 92 7.45 1.17 -2.91
N GLN A 93 6.57 0.55 -3.68
CA GLN A 93 6.66 -0.85 -4.09
C GLN A 93 5.95 -1.01 -5.43
N LEU A 94 6.37 -1.95 -6.28
CA LEU A 94 5.58 -2.31 -7.46
C LEU A 94 4.50 -3.34 -7.11
N ASP A 95 3.27 -3.12 -7.59
CA ASP A 95 2.28 -4.19 -7.59
C ASP A 95 2.74 -5.31 -8.54
N ARG A 96 2.94 -6.50 -7.99
CA ARG A 96 3.52 -7.64 -8.68
C ARG A 96 2.67 -8.16 -9.85
N LYS A 97 1.36 -7.90 -9.84
CA LYS A 97 0.45 -8.41 -10.88
C LYS A 97 0.33 -7.45 -12.05
N SER A 98 0.11 -6.18 -11.74
CA SER A 98 -0.16 -5.13 -12.72
C SER A 98 1.09 -4.36 -13.16
N GLY A 99 2.16 -4.36 -12.35
CA GLY A 99 3.35 -3.53 -12.57
C GLY A 99 3.13 -2.04 -12.29
N LYS A 100 2.03 -1.70 -11.64
CA LYS A 100 1.68 -0.32 -11.28
C LYS A 100 2.29 0.05 -9.94
N ASN A 101 2.50 1.34 -9.72
CA ASN A 101 3.16 1.86 -8.53
C ASN A 101 2.22 1.77 -7.32
N CYS A 102 2.69 1.20 -6.22
CA CYS A 102 2.07 1.30 -4.90
C CYS A 102 2.86 2.29 -4.07
N TYR A 103 2.15 3.19 -3.39
CA TYR A 103 2.75 4.14 -2.46
C TYR A 103 2.04 4.09 -1.12
N MET A 104 2.84 4.11 -0.05
CA MET A 104 2.35 4.38 1.29
C MET A 104 2.88 5.72 1.77
N ILE A 105 2.00 6.54 2.33
CA ILE A 105 2.36 7.74 3.07
C ILE A 105 2.52 7.34 4.54
N ASP A 106 3.69 7.64 5.10
CA ASP A 106 3.98 7.45 6.52
C ASP A 106 3.07 8.31 7.40
N SER A 107 2.70 7.76 8.55
CA SER A 107 1.95 8.42 9.61
C SER A 107 2.44 9.83 9.99
N ARG A 108 3.75 10.12 9.94
CA ARG A 108 4.31 11.45 10.29
C ARG A 108 4.05 12.52 9.23
N SER A 109 3.61 12.11 8.05
CA SER A 109 3.30 13.00 6.94
C SER A 109 1.81 13.28 6.82
N LEU A 110 1.02 12.73 7.73
CA LEU A 110 -0.42 12.95 7.80
C LEU A 110 -0.70 14.26 8.55
N THR A 111 -1.61 15.06 8.02
CA THR A 111 -1.97 16.40 8.51
C THR A 111 -3.36 16.43 9.16
N PHE A 112 -3.69 17.55 9.81
CA PHE A 112 -4.98 17.82 10.47
C PHE A 112 -5.70 18.99 9.80
N ASP A 113 -7.02 18.92 9.72
CA ASP A 113 -7.87 19.92 9.03
C ASP A 113 -7.91 21.30 9.71
N ASP A 114 -7.45 21.46 10.96
CA ASP A 114 -7.56 22.75 11.68
C ASP A 114 -6.26 23.56 11.80
N GLY A 115 -5.16 23.18 11.12
CA GLY A 115 -3.91 23.96 11.12
C GLY A 115 -3.23 24.12 12.50
N TYR A 116 -3.81 23.57 13.57
CA TYR A 116 -3.23 23.48 14.90
C TYR A 116 -2.60 22.10 15.10
N PHE A 117 -1.39 22.10 15.65
CA PHE A 117 -0.78 20.89 16.18
C PHE A 117 -1.42 20.54 17.54
N LEU A 118 -1.62 19.23 17.77
CA LEU A 118 -1.63 18.47 19.05
C LEU A 118 -2.96 17.76 19.39
N PRO A 119 -2.94 16.54 19.98
CA PRO A 119 -1.93 16.01 20.89
C PRO A 119 -0.67 15.51 20.21
N GLN A 120 0.42 15.59 20.96
CA GLN A 120 1.74 15.14 20.57
C GLN A 120 1.67 13.63 20.45
N TRP A 121 1.42 13.14 19.22
CA TRP A 121 1.50 11.72 18.90
C TRP A 121 2.76 11.20 19.57
N LYS A 122 2.61 10.20 20.42
CA LYS A 122 3.80 9.52 20.91
C LYS A 122 4.35 8.77 19.72
N ARG A 123 5.49 9.21 19.22
CA ARG A 123 6.20 8.48 18.19
C ARG A 123 6.79 7.27 18.87
N ILE A 124 6.31 6.10 18.50
CA ILE A 124 6.95 4.86 18.94
C ILE A 124 7.94 4.48 17.86
N SER A 125 9.19 4.31 18.26
CA SER A 125 10.15 3.58 17.44
C SER A 125 9.80 2.10 17.46
N ILE A 126 9.32 1.58 16.34
CA ILE A 126 9.06 0.15 16.16
C ILE A 126 10.26 -0.45 15.42
N PRO A 127 10.74 -1.65 15.80
CA PRO A 127 11.79 -2.32 15.05
C PRO A 127 11.43 -2.45 13.56
N MET A 128 12.39 -2.22 12.66
CA MET A 128 12.15 -2.23 11.21
C MET A 128 11.70 -3.60 10.64
N HIS A 129 11.77 -4.68 11.43
CA HIS A 129 11.21 -5.98 11.04
C HIS A 129 9.70 -6.07 11.31
N GLU A 130 9.15 -5.16 12.11
CA GLU A 130 7.73 -5.12 12.49
C GLU A 130 6.95 -3.96 11.83
N SER A 131 7.64 -3.01 11.19
CA SER A 131 7.08 -1.82 10.54
C SER A 131 7.91 -1.40 9.32
N ARG A 132 7.26 -0.88 8.28
CA ARG A 132 7.92 -0.26 7.12
C ARG A 132 8.68 1.00 7.48
N PHE A 133 8.17 1.78 8.42
CA PHE A 133 8.76 3.02 8.86
C PHE A 133 9.42 2.85 10.24
N PRO A 134 10.55 3.53 10.52
CA PRO A 134 11.27 3.40 11.78
C PRO A 134 10.50 3.96 12.98
N GLU A 135 9.50 4.79 12.71
CA GLU A 135 8.60 5.36 13.69
C GLU A 135 7.19 5.17 13.16
N VAL A 136 6.26 4.83 14.04
CA VAL A 136 4.84 4.89 13.75
C VAL A 136 4.18 5.80 14.77
N ALA A 137 2.95 6.18 14.46
CA ALA A 137 2.25 7.12 15.28
C ALA A 137 1.26 6.37 16.20
N GLU A 138 1.44 6.51 17.51
CA GLU A 138 0.59 5.96 18.55
C GLU A 138 -0.47 6.98 18.95
N LEU A 139 -1.72 6.55 18.95
CA LEU A 139 -2.85 7.28 19.47
C LEU A 139 -3.19 6.70 20.85
N ASP A 140 -2.96 7.53 21.86
CA ASP A 140 -3.28 7.24 23.26
C ASP A 140 -4.39 8.19 23.71
N ASP A 141 -5.45 7.63 24.28
CA ASP A 141 -6.49 8.35 25.03
C ASP A 141 -7.15 9.59 24.36
N VAL A 142 -7.47 9.54 23.05
CA VAL A 142 -8.17 10.64 22.35
C VAL A 142 -9.55 10.20 21.88
N CYS A 143 -10.59 11.00 22.14
CA CYS A 143 -11.99 10.73 21.76
C CYS A 143 -12.27 10.80 20.23
N GLY A 144 -11.25 11.09 19.41
CA GLY A 144 -11.33 11.07 17.97
C GLY A 144 -10.16 11.80 17.31
N ILE A 145 -9.85 11.45 16.07
CA ILE A 145 -8.74 12.03 15.31
C ILE A 145 -9.09 12.19 13.82
N ASP A 146 -8.64 13.29 13.20
CA ASP A 146 -8.69 13.46 11.74
C ASP A 146 -7.31 13.21 11.16
N ILE A 147 -7.19 12.19 10.31
CA ILE A 147 -5.95 11.81 9.64
C ILE A 147 -6.08 12.18 8.17
N CYS A 148 -5.33 13.16 7.70
CA CYS A 148 -5.32 13.55 6.29
C CYS A 148 -3.99 13.15 5.63
N GLY A 149 -4.05 12.37 4.55
CA GLY A 149 -2.91 12.02 3.71
C GLY A 149 -3.03 12.61 2.32
N MET A 150 -1.97 13.29 1.85
CA MET A 150 -1.91 13.86 0.51
C MET A 150 -0.98 13.03 -0.39
N ILE A 151 -1.50 12.52 -1.50
CA ILE A 151 -0.68 11.88 -2.53
C ILE A 151 -0.71 12.66 -3.83
N ASN A 152 0.49 12.87 -4.39
CA ASN A 152 0.61 13.45 -5.71
C ASN A 152 0.35 12.39 -6.78
N THR A 153 -0.59 12.67 -7.69
CA THR A 153 -1.02 11.73 -8.74
C THR A 153 0.05 11.40 -9.77
N ILE A 154 1.08 12.24 -9.93
CA ILE A 154 2.20 11.98 -10.86
C ILE A 154 3.12 10.87 -10.36
N ALA A 155 3.20 10.67 -9.05
CA ALA A 155 3.92 9.52 -8.51
C ALA A 155 3.19 8.20 -8.83
N LEU A 156 1.87 8.26 -9.01
CA LEU A 156 1.04 7.10 -9.30
C LEU A 156 1.05 6.77 -10.80
N SER A 157 0.90 5.50 -11.12
CA SER A 157 0.77 5.09 -12.52
C SER A 157 -0.52 5.65 -13.14
N PRO A 158 -0.45 6.18 -14.39
CA PRO A 158 -1.59 6.77 -15.08
C PRO A 158 -2.60 5.71 -15.53
N ASN A 159 -3.80 6.17 -15.89
CA ASN A 159 -4.92 5.35 -16.35
C ASN A 159 -5.17 4.13 -15.45
N THR A 160 -5.19 4.34 -14.13
CA THR A 160 -5.24 3.27 -13.13
C THR A 160 -6.24 3.61 -12.03
N GLN A 161 -7.11 2.65 -11.71
CA GLN A 161 -7.99 2.73 -10.54
C GLN A 161 -7.18 2.36 -9.30
N TYR A 162 -7.18 3.24 -8.31
CA TYR A 162 -6.55 3.02 -7.02
C TYR A 162 -7.59 2.82 -5.94
N VAL A 163 -7.22 1.99 -4.97
CA VAL A 163 -7.88 1.85 -3.69
C VAL A 163 -6.87 2.28 -2.63
N ALA A 164 -7.27 3.20 -1.77
CA ALA A 164 -6.48 3.61 -0.63
C ALA A 164 -6.86 2.77 0.59
N TYR A 165 -5.87 2.46 1.42
CA TYR A 165 -6.03 1.66 2.62
C TYR A 165 -5.36 2.34 3.82
N LEU A 166 -6.05 2.45 4.95
CA LEU A 166 -5.40 2.77 6.22
C LEU A 166 -4.78 1.48 6.76
N VAL A 167 -3.50 1.55 7.17
CA VAL A 167 -2.77 0.43 7.75
C VAL A 167 -2.44 0.73 9.21
N PHE A 168 -2.88 -0.16 10.09
CA PHE A 168 -2.86 0.06 11.53
C PHE A 168 -2.70 -1.25 12.34
N LYS A 169 -2.31 -1.11 13.60
CA LYS A 169 -2.28 -2.18 14.61
C LYS A 169 -3.04 -1.67 15.83
N MET A 170 -3.64 -2.59 16.58
CA MET A 170 -4.17 -2.28 17.91
C MET A 170 -3.31 -2.98 18.94
N ALA A 171 -2.78 -2.22 19.89
CA ALA A 171 -2.09 -2.75 21.06
C ALA A 171 -3.04 -2.70 22.25
N ASP A 172 -3.32 -3.86 22.85
CA ASP A 172 -4.08 -3.96 24.09
C ASP A 172 -3.16 -3.62 25.26
N VAL A 173 -3.37 -2.44 25.88
CA VAL A 173 -2.47 -1.96 26.94
C VAL A 173 -2.87 -2.53 28.31
N PHE A 174 -4.13 -2.96 28.51
CA PHE A 174 -4.60 -3.39 29.84
C PHE A 174 -5.65 -4.53 29.89
N GLY A 175 -5.90 -5.26 28.82
CA GLY A 175 -6.78 -6.45 28.85
C GLY A 175 -8.26 -6.15 29.10
N LEU A 176 -8.66 -4.88 29.05
CA LEU A 176 -9.96 -4.39 29.48
C LEU A 176 -10.31 -3.12 28.69
N ASN A 177 -10.88 -3.29 27.50
CA ASN A 177 -12.14 -2.65 27.09
C ASN A 177 -12.51 -2.96 25.63
N ARG A 178 -13.82 -3.09 25.40
CA ARG A 178 -14.47 -3.56 24.16
C ARG A 178 -15.13 -2.38 23.44
N ILE A 179 -14.33 -1.40 23.04
CA ILE A 179 -14.87 -0.14 22.54
C ILE A 179 -14.89 -0.18 21.01
N PRO A 180 -16.06 0.02 20.37
CA PRO A 180 -16.12 0.11 18.91
C PRO A 180 -15.38 1.36 18.45
N VAL A 181 -14.50 1.17 17.45
CA VAL A 181 -13.83 2.28 16.79
C VAL A 181 -14.51 2.50 15.45
N GLU A 182 -15.07 3.68 15.24
CA GLU A 182 -15.66 4.10 13.98
C GLU A 182 -14.66 4.88 13.15
N PHE A 183 -14.56 4.53 11.88
CA PHE A 183 -13.75 5.21 10.89
C PHE A 183 -14.72 5.84 9.90
N THR A 184 -14.79 7.16 9.86
CA THR A 184 -15.43 7.88 8.77
C THR A 184 -14.37 8.23 7.76
N VAL A 185 -14.49 7.67 6.56
CA VAL A 185 -13.41 7.75 5.59
C VAL A 185 -13.84 8.37 4.30
N ARG A 186 -12.98 9.24 3.75
CA ARG A 186 -13.26 10.05 2.57
C ARG A 186 -12.02 10.18 1.69
N VAL A 187 -12.20 9.94 0.40
CA VAL A 187 -11.23 10.38 -0.60
C VAL A 187 -11.82 11.59 -1.33
N GLU A 188 -11.14 12.72 -1.25
CA GLU A 188 -11.49 13.92 -1.99
C GLU A 188 -10.69 13.95 -3.30
N ASN A 189 -11.41 13.65 -4.39
CA ASN A 189 -10.93 13.79 -5.76
C ASN A 189 -11.78 14.88 -6.44
N PRO A 190 -11.19 15.74 -7.30
CA PRO A 190 -11.92 16.78 -8.03
C PRO A 190 -13.16 16.30 -8.80
N HIS A 191 -13.22 15.00 -9.13
CA HIS A 191 -14.28 14.40 -9.92
C HIS A 191 -15.17 13.42 -9.16
N TYR A 192 -14.77 12.97 -7.96
CA TYR A 192 -15.50 11.96 -7.19
C TYR A 192 -15.33 12.17 -5.68
N HIS A 193 -16.44 12.13 -4.95
CA HIS A 193 -16.45 12.07 -3.49
C HIS A 193 -17.09 10.75 -3.06
N ASN A 194 -16.32 9.91 -2.37
CA ASN A 194 -16.85 8.74 -1.67
C ASN A 194 -16.64 8.93 -0.17
N ALA A 195 -17.64 8.55 0.62
CA ALA A 195 -17.53 8.50 2.07
C ALA A 195 -18.10 7.19 2.58
N THR A 196 -17.34 6.47 3.40
CA THR A 196 -17.75 5.19 3.99
C THR A 196 -17.50 5.23 5.48
N ILE A 197 -18.46 4.74 6.26
CA ILE A 197 -18.32 4.57 7.71
C ILE A 197 -18.03 3.08 7.97
N VAL A 198 -16.97 2.79 8.71
CA VAL A 198 -16.58 1.42 9.07
C VAL A 198 -16.41 1.30 10.58
N CYS A 199 -16.97 0.25 11.18
CA CYS A 199 -16.88 -0.01 12.62
C CYS A 199 -15.98 -1.21 12.89
N LEU A 200 -14.97 -1.05 13.74
CA LEU A 200 -14.12 -2.16 14.20
C LEU A 200 -14.61 -2.67 15.56
N TYR A 201 -14.93 -3.96 15.63
CA TYR A 201 -15.27 -4.66 16.86
C TYR A 201 -14.18 -5.68 17.22
N PRO A 202 -13.56 -5.61 18.41
CA PRO A 202 -12.65 -6.66 18.87
C PRO A 202 -13.43 -7.96 19.12
N ASN A 203 -13.09 -9.04 18.40
CA ASN A 203 -13.73 -10.36 18.59
C ASN A 203 -13.01 -11.20 19.66
N VAL A 204 -13.78 -12.04 20.34
CA VAL A 204 -13.36 -12.92 21.43
C VAL A 204 -13.31 -14.37 20.93
N GLU A 205 -12.12 -14.95 20.83
CA GLU A 205 -11.97 -16.39 21.09
C GLU A 205 -11.02 -16.60 22.27
N SER A 206 -11.62 -16.76 23.45
CA SER A 206 -10.91 -17.19 24.65
C SER A 206 -10.54 -18.67 24.51
N ARG A 207 -9.25 -18.99 24.35
CA ARG A 207 -8.70 -20.22 24.91
C ARG A 207 -7.44 -19.90 25.68
N GLY A 208 -7.54 -20.08 27.00
CA GLY A 208 -6.51 -19.75 27.96
C GLY A 208 -5.18 -20.42 27.62
N HIS A 209 -4.22 -19.60 27.19
CA HIS A 209 -2.84 -19.78 27.54
C HIS A 209 -2.21 -18.40 27.72
N LYS A 210 -1.56 -18.22 28.87
CA LYS A 210 -0.71 -17.08 29.15
C LYS A 210 0.32 -16.99 28.01
N ASN A 211 0.37 -15.84 27.33
CA ASN A 211 1.22 -15.50 26.18
C ASN A 211 0.61 -15.75 24.79
N SER A 212 -0.62 -15.29 24.53
CA SER A 212 -1.21 -15.33 23.18
C SER A 212 -1.31 -13.92 22.61
N GLU A 213 -0.65 -13.69 21.48
CA GLU A 213 -1.00 -12.63 20.53
C GLU A 213 -2.52 -12.67 20.31
N VAL A 214 -3.19 -11.53 20.48
CA VAL A 214 -4.64 -11.44 20.39
C VAL A 214 -5.03 -11.47 18.91
N GLY A 215 -5.49 -12.63 18.44
CA GLY A 215 -6.05 -12.78 17.10
C GLY A 215 -7.38 -12.04 16.98
N LEU A 216 -7.38 -10.90 16.30
CA LEU A 216 -8.60 -10.16 15.95
C LEU A 216 -9.24 -10.82 14.71
N GLN A 217 -10.32 -11.59 14.88
CA GLN A 217 -11.16 -12.02 13.75
C GLN A 217 -12.46 -11.22 13.74
N LEU A 218 -12.47 -10.12 12.99
CA LEU A 218 -13.57 -9.15 12.90
C LEU A 218 -14.82 -9.76 12.21
N VAL A 219 -16.03 -9.51 12.75
CA VAL A 219 -17.29 -9.93 12.12
C VAL A 219 -17.91 -8.72 11.41
N GLU A 220 -18.11 -8.92 10.10
CA GLU A 220 -18.81 -8.11 9.10
C GLU A 220 -18.17 -6.76 8.66
N VAL A 221 -17.20 -6.88 7.73
CA VAL A 221 -16.72 -5.88 6.73
C VAL A 221 -15.81 -4.80 7.34
N LEU A 222 -14.51 -4.58 7.04
CA LEU A 222 -13.67 -4.81 5.85
C LEU A 222 -12.17 -4.73 6.21
N SER A 223 -11.75 -5.03 7.45
CA SER A 223 -10.31 -5.05 7.77
C SER A 223 -9.69 -6.42 7.48
N ARG A 224 -8.54 -6.41 6.81
CA ARG A 224 -7.79 -7.62 6.42
C ARG A 224 -6.47 -7.67 7.17
N ALA A 225 -6.17 -8.80 7.79
CA ALA A 225 -4.84 -9.06 8.33
C ALA A 225 -3.83 -9.20 7.18
N ARG A 226 -2.72 -8.49 7.26
CA ARG A 226 -1.60 -8.55 6.32
C ARG A 226 -0.57 -9.57 6.80
N SER A 227 0.27 -10.03 5.88
CA SER A 227 1.35 -10.98 6.19
C SER A 227 2.45 -10.40 7.08
N ASP A 228 2.52 -9.08 7.22
CA ASP A 228 3.45 -8.35 8.10
C ASP A 228 2.87 -8.08 9.51
N GLY A 229 1.72 -8.67 9.83
CA GLY A 229 1.07 -8.54 11.13
C GLY A 229 0.31 -7.24 11.34
N TRP A 230 0.23 -6.36 10.33
CA TRP A 230 -0.62 -5.18 10.35
C TRP A 230 -2.03 -5.49 9.87
N PHE A 231 -3.00 -4.68 10.24
CA PHE A 231 -4.34 -4.67 9.65
C PHE A 231 -4.42 -3.57 8.60
N GLU A 232 -5.21 -3.80 7.56
CA GLU A 232 -5.57 -2.78 6.60
C GLU A 232 -7.08 -2.69 6.47
N ILE A 233 -7.58 -1.49 6.21
CA ILE A 233 -8.99 -1.22 5.92
C ILE A 233 -9.08 -0.33 4.69
N GLU A 234 -10.00 -0.64 3.78
CA GLU A 234 -10.24 0.20 2.61
C GLU A 234 -10.85 1.54 3.04
N ILE A 235 -10.27 2.62 2.54
CA ILE A 235 -10.66 3.99 2.88
C ILE A 235 -11.37 4.72 1.74
N GLY A 236 -11.18 4.25 0.51
CA GLY A 236 -11.89 4.73 -0.66
C GLY A 236 -11.10 4.49 -1.93
N GLU A 237 -11.73 4.78 -3.05
CA GLU A 237 -11.16 4.60 -4.38
C GLU A 237 -11.08 5.91 -5.16
N PHE A 238 -10.10 6.01 -6.04
CA PHE A 238 -9.95 7.12 -6.97
C PHE A 238 -9.30 6.66 -8.26
N PHE A 239 -9.57 7.37 -9.36
CA PHE A 239 -8.98 7.07 -10.66
C PHE A 239 -7.88 8.08 -10.97
N ASN A 240 -6.68 7.60 -11.32
CA ASN A 240 -5.59 8.46 -11.77
C ASN A 240 -5.55 8.50 -13.30
N LEU A 241 -5.88 9.65 -13.90
CA LEU A 241 -5.76 9.87 -15.35
C LEU A 241 -4.31 10.12 -15.79
N GLY A 242 -3.47 10.69 -14.92
CA GLY A 242 -2.08 11.03 -15.22
C GLY A 242 -1.89 12.22 -16.16
N ILE A 243 -2.85 13.14 -16.19
CA ILE A 243 -2.87 14.30 -17.10
C ILE A 243 -2.51 15.63 -16.41
N GLU A 244 -2.57 15.71 -15.08
CA GLU A 244 -2.35 16.94 -14.31
C GLU A 244 -1.57 16.72 -13.00
N TYR A 245 -0.98 17.79 -12.46
CA TYR A 245 -0.34 17.84 -11.14
C TYR A 245 -1.43 17.95 -10.06
N GLU A 246 -2.26 16.92 -9.95
CA GLU A 246 -3.32 16.87 -8.94
C GLU A 246 -2.81 16.21 -7.67
N GLU A 247 -3.23 16.76 -6.53
CA GLU A 247 -3.07 16.10 -5.24
C GLU A 247 -4.40 15.48 -4.83
N ILE A 248 -4.38 14.19 -4.49
CA ILE A 248 -5.53 13.49 -3.94
C ILE A 248 -5.42 13.54 -2.41
N GLN A 249 -6.47 14.08 -1.80
CA GLN A 249 -6.61 14.14 -0.35
C GLN A 249 -7.37 12.90 0.14
N MET A 250 -6.77 12.17 1.06
CA MET A 250 -7.33 10.98 1.68
C MET A 250 -7.53 11.27 3.17
N ASN A 251 -8.77 11.51 3.57
CA ASN A 251 -9.16 11.85 4.92
C ASN A 251 -9.74 10.63 5.63
N VAL A 252 -9.23 10.35 6.82
CA VAL A 252 -9.73 9.32 7.72
C VAL A 252 -10.03 9.98 9.06
N ASN A 253 -11.30 10.19 9.34
CA ASN A 253 -11.75 10.53 10.68
C ASN A 253 -11.91 9.22 11.47
N VAL A 254 -11.34 9.18 12.66
CA VAL A 254 -11.47 8.08 13.60
C VAL A 254 -12.24 8.62 14.79
N GLU A 255 -13.38 8.03 15.12
CA GLU A 255 -14.19 8.36 16.27
C GLU A 255 -14.30 7.13 17.17
N ILE A 256 -14.09 7.33 18.47
CA ILE A 256 -14.19 6.26 19.45
C ILE A 256 -15.49 6.45 20.23
N LYS A 257 -16.41 5.51 20.07
CA LYS A 257 -17.71 5.59 20.73
C LYS A 257 -17.67 4.94 22.11
N ASP A 258 -18.04 5.70 23.14
CA ASP A 258 -18.12 5.31 24.56
C ASP A 258 -16.79 5.02 25.26
N GLY A 259 -16.21 6.06 25.87
CA GLY A 259 -15.22 5.95 26.94
C GLY A 259 -13.76 5.87 26.51
N PHE A 260 -12.88 6.17 27.47
CA PHE A 260 -11.43 6.19 27.33
C PHE A 260 -10.89 4.83 26.84
N LEU A 261 -10.10 4.83 25.78
CA LEU A 261 -9.40 3.64 25.32
C LEU A 261 -8.27 3.30 26.30
N ASN A 262 -8.29 2.09 26.84
CA ASN A 262 -7.07 1.43 27.30
C ASN A 262 -6.35 0.71 26.13
N THR A 263 -6.73 1.02 24.89
CA THR A 263 -6.21 0.40 23.67
C THR A 263 -5.48 1.46 22.85
N CYS A 264 -4.23 1.19 22.53
CA CYS A 264 -3.41 2.05 21.70
C CYS A 264 -3.64 1.70 20.23
N LEU A 265 -4.03 2.69 19.41
CA LEU A 265 -4.05 2.54 17.96
C LEU A 265 -2.69 2.96 17.41
N LEU A 266 -2.02 2.04 16.74
CA LEU A 266 -0.77 2.31 16.02
C LEU A 266 -1.11 2.49 14.55
N VAL A 267 -0.76 3.62 13.96
CA VAL A 267 -0.96 3.88 12.53
C VAL A 267 0.39 3.85 11.82
N GLU A 268 0.54 2.93 10.85
CA GLU A 268 1.71 2.89 9.97
C GLU A 268 1.59 3.99 8.90
N GLY A 269 0.40 4.13 8.30
CA GLY A 269 0.17 5.10 7.24
C GLY A 269 -1.05 4.79 6.37
N ILE A 270 -1.13 5.50 5.24
CA ILE A 270 -2.15 5.30 4.20
C ILE A 270 -1.48 4.78 2.93
N GLU A 271 -1.93 3.64 2.41
CA GLU A 271 -1.38 2.96 1.24
C GLU A 271 -2.34 3.01 0.05
N ALA A 272 -1.93 3.65 -1.04
CA ALA A 272 -2.62 3.63 -2.33
C ALA A 272 -2.11 2.45 -3.17
N ARG A 273 -3.01 1.54 -3.53
CA ARG A 273 -2.72 0.36 -4.37
C ARG A 273 -3.63 0.30 -5.59
N PRO A 274 -3.13 -0.15 -6.74
CA PRO A 274 -3.97 -0.49 -7.89
C PRO A 274 -5.05 -1.50 -7.51
N LYS A 275 -6.26 -1.34 -8.05
CA LYS A 275 -7.39 -2.25 -7.86
C LYS A 275 -7.27 -3.54 -8.67
#